data_AF-A0A9Q9AFZ8-F1
#
_entry.id   AF-A0A9Q9AFZ8-F1
#
_cell.length_a   1.000
_cell.length_b   1.000
_cell.length_c   1.000
_cell.angle_alpha   90.00
_cell.angle_beta   90.00
_cell.angle_gamma   90.00
#
_symmetry.space_group_name_H-M   'P 1'
#
loop_
_entity.id
_entity.type
_entity.pdbx_description
1 polymer ?
#
loop_
_entity_poly.entity_id
_entity_poly.type
_entity_poly.pdbx_seq_one_letter_code
_entity_poly.pdbx_strand_id
1 'polypeptide(L)'
;MANTNGAIARITKEIAHAQKGTDLSIGVACKDSDVRNVRALIIGPPETPYEFGFFEFDMKFPKDYPIKSPQVRCMTTNSGRTRFNPNIYAEGKVCLSILGTWRGQPGEEWSSAQGLESVLISIQSLMSSNPYENEPGYETSKKEESNPAAYIAKVRHETLRVSVCQRLEGLLHIQPEKAEPPLKKIKVTPADEPADAPESPAANGTNGSSTPASVHEYDAEATYNALEQAQWDPFADVIKRRFLWYYDAYIRSIDNFSEAQRDGTAFKRMEFEYPPNSMEGHYGYKNLRSRMETILKRLDKEAESWEQQGAQQVVDATQLATQLAFQFRQLEAKWNNGSYAGSHMEISLPNPRNPFVLHLTLFGDPTVNLDGGIFNMKMYIPPDFPSTQPRVKMETPIFHHRVSSNGHLCYFPTKEDEIGSHLDAIVVSIEDRIASFDPRAMVNPETFELRWGGDDKRKVYNRKLRRSAQESRLELDPRKAQRTDTWVLSTILQRLKAT
;
A
#
# COMPACT_ATOMS: atom_id res chain seq x y z
N MET A 1 -26.94 -24.63 18.42
CA MET A 1 -26.44 -24.78 17.04
C MET A 1 -25.79 -23.46 16.63
N ALA A 2 -24.53 -23.46 16.17
CA ALA A 2 -23.89 -22.22 15.73
C ALA A 2 -24.63 -21.65 14.50
N ASN A 3 -24.96 -20.36 14.51
CA ASN A 3 -25.62 -19.69 13.38
C ASN A 3 -24.61 -19.37 12.28
N THR A 4 -24.08 -20.43 11.65
CA THR A 4 -23.02 -20.36 10.63
C THR A 4 -23.42 -19.47 9.45
N ASN A 5 -24.70 -19.46 9.07
CA ASN A 5 -25.21 -18.65 7.95
C ASN A 5 -25.32 -17.16 8.32
N GLY A 6 -25.79 -16.85 9.54
CA GLY A 6 -25.82 -15.47 10.03
C GLY A 6 -24.42 -14.87 10.17
N ALA A 7 -23.45 -15.67 10.62
CA ALA A 7 -22.04 -15.27 10.68
C ALA A 7 -21.48 -14.93 9.30
N ILE A 8 -21.68 -15.80 8.30
CA ILE A 8 -21.23 -15.57 6.91
C ILE A 8 -21.84 -14.29 6.36
N ALA A 9 -23.17 -14.13 6.45
CA ALA A 9 -23.85 -12.96 5.93
C ALA A 9 -23.36 -11.64 6.57
N ARG A 10 -23.07 -11.66 7.88
CA ARG A 10 -22.50 -10.52 8.59
C ARG A 10 -21.09 -10.20 8.09
N ILE A 11 -20.22 -11.20 7.98
CA ILE A 11 -18.82 -11.02 7.53
C ILE A 11 -18.79 -10.47 6.10
N THR A 12 -19.55 -11.07 5.17
CA THR A 12 -19.63 -10.60 3.78
C THR A 12 -20.09 -9.14 3.70
N LYS A 13 -21.06 -8.74 4.53
CA LYS A 13 -21.51 -7.34 4.59
C LYS A 13 -20.43 -6.40 5.11
N GLU A 14 -19.70 -6.80 6.14
CA GLU A 14 -18.60 -6.00 6.71
C GLU A 14 -17.43 -5.87 5.74
N ILE A 15 -17.06 -6.93 5.04
CA ILE A 15 -16.02 -6.90 4.00
C ILE A 15 -16.43 -5.95 2.86
N ALA A 16 -17.65 -6.09 2.35
CA ALA A 16 -18.17 -5.23 1.29
C ALA A 16 -18.26 -3.75 1.74
N HIS A 17 -18.49 -3.50 3.03
CA HIS A 17 -18.47 -2.15 3.59
C HIS A 17 -17.05 -1.60 3.63
N ALA A 18 -16.09 -2.37 4.16
CA ALA A 18 -14.69 -1.98 4.25
C ALA A 18 -14.07 -1.72 2.86
N GLN A 19 -14.39 -2.56 1.86
CA GLN A 19 -13.92 -2.39 0.48
C GLN A 19 -14.50 -1.15 -0.22
N LYS A 20 -15.69 -0.70 0.20
CA LYS A 20 -16.30 0.56 -0.26
C LYS A 20 -15.91 1.75 0.61
N GLY A 21 -15.15 1.51 1.68
CA GLY A 21 -14.71 2.55 2.60
C GLY A 21 -13.91 3.62 1.88
N THR A 22 -14.03 4.85 2.34
CA THR A 22 -13.24 5.98 1.81
C THR A 22 -11.83 5.99 2.39
N ASP A 23 -11.55 5.19 3.43
CA ASP A 23 -10.23 5.10 4.03
C ASP A 23 -9.31 4.18 3.21
N LEU A 24 -8.58 4.74 2.25
CA LEU A 24 -7.62 3.96 1.44
C LEU A 24 -6.33 3.63 2.20
N SER A 25 -6.22 3.99 3.48
CA SER A 25 -5.14 3.48 4.33
C SER A 25 -5.43 2.06 4.82
N ILE A 26 -6.67 1.56 4.66
CA ILE A 26 -7.09 0.22 5.04
C ILE A 26 -7.57 -0.54 3.80
N GLY A 27 -6.92 -1.65 3.48
CA GLY A 27 -7.32 -2.60 2.45
C GLY A 27 -7.86 -3.88 3.06
N VAL A 28 -8.92 -4.45 2.48
CA VAL A 28 -9.52 -5.71 2.94
C VAL A 28 -9.78 -6.62 1.74
N ALA A 29 -9.39 -7.89 1.86
CA ALA A 29 -9.65 -8.90 0.85
C ALA A 29 -9.94 -10.27 1.48
N CYS A 30 -10.81 -11.04 0.85
CA CYS A 30 -11.05 -12.45 1.16
C CYS A 30 -11.12 -13.24 -0.14
N LYS A 31 -10.90 -14.55 -0.06
CA LYS A 31 -11.23 -15.45 -1.18
C LYS A 31 -12.72 -15.75 -1.14
N ASP A 32 -13.34 -15.87 -2.31
CA ASP A 32 -14.75 -16.26 -2.41
C ASP A 32 -15.03 -17.65 -1.82
N SER A 33 -14.02 -18.53 -1.87
CA SER A 33 -14.06 -19.86 -1.26
C SER A 33 -14.09 -19.84 0.27
N ASP A 34 -13.60 -18.76 0.90
CA ASP A 34 -13.49 -18.68 2.36
C ASP A 34 -13.54 -17.24 2.88
N VAL A 35 -14.77 -16.76 3.07
CA VAL A 35 -15.02 -15.42 3.62
C VAL A 35 -14.65 -15.30 5.11
N ARG A 36 -14.38 -16.39 5.82
CA ARG A 36 -13.98 -16.34 7.24
C ARG A 36 -12.50 -16.06 7.43
N ASN A 37 -11.70 -16.21 6.38
CA ASN A 37 -10.29 -15.86 6.38
C ASN A 37 -10.09 -14.60 5.54
N VAL A 38 -9.84 -13.49 6.24
CA VAL A 38 -9.71 -12.16 5.67
C VAL A 38 -8.25 -11.72 5.78
N ARG A 39 -7.71 -11.19 4.68
CA ARG A 39 -6.45 -10.44 4.67
C ARG A 39 -6.78 -8.97 4.81
N ALA A 40 -6.01 -8.25 5.61
CA ALA A 40 -6.07 -6.80 5.72
C ALA A 40 -4.70 -6.17 5.49
N LEU A 41 -4.68 -4.99 4.91
CA LEU A 41 -3.53 -4.12 4.78
C LEU A 41 -3.82 -2.83 5.53
N ILE A 42 -2.91 -2.40 6.41
CA ILE A 42 -2.94 -1.09 7.04
C ILE A 42 -1.69 -0.34 6.59
N ILE A 43 -1.89 0.80 5.94
CA ILE A 43 -0.85 1.76 5.62
C ILE A 43 -0.58 2.58 6.88
N GLY A 44 0.68 2.59 7.33
CA GLY A 44 1.03 3.26 8.58
C GLY A 44 0.73 4.77 8.55
N PRO A 45 0.17 5.34 9.62
CA PRO A 45 -0.29 6.73 9.62
C PRO A 45 0.86 7.74 9.39
N PRO A 46 0.59 8.88 8.72
CA PRO A 46 1.59 9.94 8.55
C PRO A 46 2.05 10.49 9.90
N GLU A 47 3.27 11.04 9.95
CA GLU A 47 3.88 11.62 11.16
C GLU A 47 4.17 10.63 12.31
N THR A 48 4.11 9.33 12.04
CA THR A 48 4.44 8.26 13.00
C THR A 48 5.74 7.54 12.58
N PRO A 49 6.36 6.69 13.41
CA PRO A 49 7.43 5.81 12.94
C PRO A 49 6.94 4.72 11.96
N TYR A 50 5.63 4.61 11.73
CA TYR A 50 5.02 3.65 10.80
C TYR A 50 4.72 4.27 9.43
N GLU A 51 4.91 5.58 9.27
CA GLU A 51 4.53 6.39 8.12
C GLU A 51 4.72 5.67 6.77
N PHE A 52 3.59 5.45 6.11
CA PHE A 52 3.45 4.84 4.78
C PHE A 52 4.04 3.42 4.66
N GLY A 53 4.31 2.73 5.76
CA GLY A 53 4.66 1.31 5.77
C GLY A 53 3.45 0.41 5.47
N PHE A 54 3.68 -0.75 4.86
CA PHE A 54 2.62 -1.70 4.50
C PHE A 54 2.52 -2.84 5.52
N PHE A 55 1.53 -2.78 6.41
CA PHE A 55 1.34 -3.76 7.48
C PHE A 55 0.18 -4.70 7.14
N GLU A 56 0.49 -5.95 6.89
CA GLU A 56 -0.49 -6.98 6.54
C GLU A 56 -0.91 -7.82 7.76
N PHE A 57 -2.20 -8.16 7.82
CA PHE A 57 -2.82 -8.92 8.90
C PHE A 57 -3.69 -10.06 8.36
N ASP A 58 -3.61 -11.21 9.01
CA ASP A 58 -4.55 -12.33 8.85
C ASP A 58 -5.64 -12.22 9.92
N MET A 59 -6.90 -12.29 9.50
CA MET A 59 -8.05 -12.27 10.38
C MET A 59 -8.92 -13.51 10.15
N LYS A 60 -9.10 -14.31 11.20
CA LYS A 60 -9.91 -15.53 11.16
C LYS A 60 -11.17 -15.36 12.01
N PHE A 61 -12.31 -15.32 11.35
CA PHE A 61 -13.62 -15.18 11.98
C PHE A 61 -14.14 -16.55 12.45
N PRO A 62 -14.53 -16.70 13.72
CA PRO A 62 -15.01 -17.98 14.24
C PRO A 62 -16.44 -18.29 13.76
N LYS A 63 -16.88 -19.54 13.93
CA LYS A 63 -18.23 -19.98 13.50
C LYS A 63 -19.36 -19.28 14.26
N ASP A 64 -19.08 -18.81 15.47
CA ASP A 64 -20.00 -18.10 16.36
C ASP A 64 -19.88 -16.57 16.26
N TYR A 65 -19.16 -16.02 15.28
CA TYR A 65 -19.14 -14.58 15.00
C TYR A 65 -20.56 -14.02 14.76
N PRO A 66 -20.94 -12.83 15.29
CA PRO A 66 -20.11 -11.87 16.06
C PRO A 66 -20.13 -12.07 17.58
N ILE A 67 -20.59 -13.23 18.10
CA ILE A 67 -20.60 -13.48 19.55
C ILE A 67 -19.17 -13.56 20.10
N LYS A 68 -18.24 -14.15 19.34
CA LYS A 68 -16.80 -14.12 19.64
C LYS A 68 -16.05 -13.24 18.64
N SER A 69 -14.97 -12.63 19.12
CA SER A 69 -14.05 -11.82 18.33
C SER A 69 -13.34 -12.63 17.25
N PRO A 70 -12.89 -12.00 16.16
CA PRO A 70 -11.97 -12.63 15.22
C PRO A 70 -10.59 -12.82 15.87
N GLN A 71 -9.87 -13.85 15.42
CA GLN A 71 -8.44 -14.00 15.72
C GLN A 71 -7.65 -13.17 14.73
N VAL A 72 -6.69 -12.36 15.20
CA VAL A 72 -5.88 -11.48 14.34
C VAL A 72 -4.40 -11.78 14.53
N ARG A 73 -3.66 -11.85 13.42
CA ARG A 73 -2.20 -12.02 13.40
C ARG A 73 -1.55 -11.06 12.41
N CYS A 74 -0.56 -10.29 12.86
CA CYS A 74 0.31 -9.50 11.99
C CYS A 74 1.25 -10.43 11.21
N MET A 75 1.31 -10.22 9.90
CA MET A 75 2.15 -10.96 8.95
C MET A 75 3.48 -10.26 8.69
N THR A 76 3.50 -8.95 8.86
CA THR A 76 4.68 -8.11 8.63
C THR A 76 5.57 -8.15 9.86
N THR A 77 6.37 -9.21 10.01
CA THR A 77 7.14 -9.45 11.25
C THR A 77 8.60 -9.88 11.02
N ASN A 78 9.07 -9.83 9.78
CA ASN A 78 10.37 -10.38 9.37
C ASN A 78 10.55 -11.82 9.90
N SER A 79 9.56 -12.65 9.60
CA SER A 79 9.46 -14.06 10.03
C SER A 79 9.43 -14.31 11.53
N GLY A 80 9.26 -13.32 12.40
CA GLY A 80 9.33 -13.52 13.86
C GLY A 80 10.36 -12.65 14.57
N ARG A 81 10.98 -11.68 13.88
CA ARG A 81 12.16 -10.92 14.37
C ARG A 81 11.87 -9.46 14.68
N THR A 82 10.83 -8.92 14.08
CA THR A 82 10.55 -7.49 14.16
C THR A 82 9.31 -7.28 15.02
N ARG A 83 9.53 -6.82 16.24
CA ARG A 83 8.47 -6.31 17.12
C ARG A 83 8.17 -4.86 16.76
N PHE A 84 7.10 -4.63 16.01
CA PHE A 84 6.75 -3.29 15.52
C PHE A 84 6.14 -2.39 16.59
N ASN A 85 5.49 -2.94 17.61
CA ASN A 85 4.80 -2.17 18.64
C ASN A 85 4.76 -2.97 19.94
N PRO A 86 4.63 -2.35 21.13
CA PRO A 86 4.38 -3.09 22.36
C PRO A 86 3.20 -4.05 22.24
N ASN A 87 2.17 -3.69 21.47
CA ASN A 87 0.99 -4.50 21.22
C ASN A 87 1.02 -5.29 19.89
N ILE A 88 2.09 -5.22 19.10
CA ILE A 88 2.29 -6.01 17.88
C ILE A 88 3.60 -6.78 18.02
N TYR A 89 3.47 -8.01 18.51
CA TYR A 89 4.61 -8.84 18.89
C TYR A 89 5.41 -9.32 17.69
N ALA A 90 6.67 -9.68 17.92
CA ALA A 90 7.55 -10.21 16.88
C ALA A 90 6.96 -11.47 16.20
N GLU A 91 6.25 -12.33 16.92
CA GLU A 91 5.60 -13.53 16.34
C GLU A 91 4.29 -13.23 15.59
N GLY A 92 3.81 -11.99 15.63
CA GLY A 92 2.59 -11.54 14.97
C GLY A 92 1.35 -11.45 15.86
N LYS A 93 1.45 -11.78 17.15
CA LYS A 93 0.33 -11.59 18.09
C LYS A 93 -0.03 -10.10 18.20
N VAL A 94 -1.32 -9.79 18.08
CA VAL A 94 -1.88 -8.43 18.26
C VAL A 94 -2.61 -8.38 19.60
N CYS A 95 -2.23 -7.43 20.46
CA CYS A 95 -2.77 -7.24 21.81
C CYS A 95 -3.78 -6.09 21.83
N LEU A 96 -5.07 -6.41 21.87
CA LEU A 96 -6.18 -5.45 21.97
C LEU A 96 -7.25 -6.00 22.91
N SER A 97 -7.87 -5.15 23.72
CA SER A 97 -8.94 -5.52 24.64
C SER A 97 -10.15 -6.07 23.88
N ILE A 98 -10.51 -5.45 22.75
CA ILE A 98 -11.59 -5.89 21.87
C ILE A 98 -11.30 -7.24 21.19
N LEU A 99 -10.07 -7.75 21.23
CA LEU A 99 -9.71 -9.09 20.76
C LEU A 99 -9.59 -10.10 21.90
N GLY A 100 -9.75 -9.67 23.16
CA GLY A 100 -9.51 -10.51 24.34
C GLY A 100 -8.03 -10.84 24.56
N THR A 101 -7.10 -10.15 23.89
CA THR A 101 -5.65 -10.39 23.97
C THR A 101 -4.92 -9.34 24.80
N TRP A 102 -5.67 -8.41 25.39
CA TRP A 102 -5.20 -7.38 26.31
C TRP A 102 -6.25 -7.08 27.39
N ARG A 103 -5.83 -6.47 28.49
CA ARG A 103 -6.76 -6.04 29.55
C ARG A 103 -7.51 -4.79 29.09
N GLY A 104 -8.83 -4.77 29.24
CA GLY A 104 -9.68 -3.60 29.02
C GLY A 104 -10.45 -3.23 30.28
N GLN A 105 -10.94 -1.99 30.36
CA GLN A 105 -11.95 -1.62 31.33
C GLN A 105 -13.31 -2.25 30.96
N PRO A 106 -14.26 -2.36 31.91
CA PRO A 106 -15.61 -2.79 31.59
C PRO A 106 -16.21 -1.95 30.45
N GLY A 107 -16.56 -2.60 29.34
CA GLY A 107 -17.07 -1.94 28.12
C GLY A 107 -16.04 -1.72 27.01
N GLU A 108 -14.75 -1.94 27.26
CA GLU A 108 -13.67 -1.89 26.25
C GLU A 108 -13.33 -3.26 25.66
N GLU A 109 -14.01 -4.31 26.13
CA GLU A 109 -13.89 -5.68 25.65
C GLU A 109 -14.78 -5.95 24.44
N TRP A 110 -14.59 -7.12 23.79
CA TRP A 110 -15.38 -7.51 22.63
C TRP A 110 -16.89 -7.50 22.93
N SER A 111 -17.66 -6.93 22.01
CA SER A 111 -19.11 -7.10 21.96
C SER A 111 -19.56 -7.28 20.52
N SER A 112 -20.70 -7.94 20.32
CA SER A 112 -21.28 -8.16 18.98
C SER A 112 -21.67 -6.88 18.23
N ALA A 113 -21.53 -5.70 18.86
CA ALA A 113 -21.69 -4.40 18.22
C ALA A 113 -20.44 -3.99 17.42
N GLN A 114 -19.27 -4.50 17.80
CA GLN A 114 -18.00 -4.32 17.09
C GLN A 114 -17.95 -5.17 15.82
N GLY A 115 -17.03 -4.86 14.92
CA GLY A 115 -16.85 -5.60 13.68
C GLY A 115 -15.47 -5.45 13.06
N LEU A 116 -15.31 -5.92 11.82
CA LEU A 116 -14.06 -5.84 11.07
C LEU A 116 -13.43 -4.44 11.08
N GLU A 117 -14.22 -3.42 10.73
CA GLU A 117 -13.75 -2.04 10.63
C GLU A 117 -13.23 -1.50 11.98
N SER A 118 -13.96 -1.71 13.07
CA SER A 118 -13.54 -1.22 14.38
C SER A 118 -12.28 -1.92 14.89
N VAL A 119 -12.10 -3.21 14.56
CA VAL A 119 -10.84 -3.92 14.81
C VAL A 119 -9.68 -3.29 14.03
N LEU A 120 -9.85 -3.03 12.73
CA LEU A 120 -8.81 -2.44 11.89
C LEU A 120 -8.43 -1.02 12.34
N ILE A 121 -9.42 -0.18 12.67
CA ILE A 121 -9.20 1.16 13.22
C ILE A 121 -8.45 1.07 14.57
N SER A 122 -8.79 0.11 15.42
CA SER A 122 -8.10 -0.09 16.70
C SER A 122 -6.64 -0.49 16.50
N ILE A 123 -6.34 -1.35 15.53
CA ILE A 123 -4.96 -1.72 15.18
C ILE A 123 -4.18 -0.52 14.64
N GLN A 124 -4.78 0.26 13.73
CA GLN A 124 -4.15 1.48 13.21
C GLN A 124 -3.88 2.49 14.33
N SER A 125 -4.77 2.60 15.31
CA SER A 125 -4.62 3.50 16.46
C SER A 125 -3.43 3.14 17.37
N LEU A 126 -2.99 1.88 17.38
CA LEU A 126 -1.76 1.47 18.07
C LEU A 126 -0.50 2.07 17.41
N MET A 127 -0.59 2.43 16.13
CA MET A 127 0.52 2.98 15.35
C MET A 127 0.69 4.47 15.63
N SER A 128 0.83 4.86 16.90
CA SER A 128 0.92 6.26 17.33
C SER A 128 2.30 6.89 17.01
N SER A 129 2.39 8.22 17.17
CA SER A 129 3.67 8.94 17.03
C SER A 129 4.71 8.57 18.10
N ASN A 130 4.26 7.99 19.23
CA ASN A 130 5.07 7.56 20.35
C ASN A 130 4.66 6.15 20.80
N PRO A 131 4.98 5.10 20.03
CA PRO A 131 4.55 3.74 20.36
C PRO A 131 5.19 3.18 21.63
N TYR A 132 6.09 3.91 22.29
CA TYR A 132 6.65 3.55 23.59
C TYR A 132 5.59 3.65 24.70
N GLU A 133 4.64 4.57 24.58
CA GLU A 133 3.56 4.79 25.57
C GLU A 133 2.56 3.63 25.64
N ASN A 134 2.56 2.77 24.62
CA ASN A 134 1.71 1.59 24.54
C ASN A 134 2.16 0.45 25.48
N GLU A 135 3.37 0.51 26.03
CA GLU A 135 3.84 -0.46 27.02
C GLU A 135 3.32 -0.08 28.43
N PRO A 136 2.70 -1.01 29.17
CA PRO A 136 2.27 -0.77 30.55
C PRO A 136 3.35 -0.19 31.45
N GLY A 137 3.02 0.89 32.15
CA GLY A 137 3.92 1.61 33.05
C GLY A 137 4.78 2.68 32.37
N TYR A 138 4.65 2.88 31.06
CA TYR A 138 5.38 3.88 30.28
C TYR A 138 4.49 4.94 29.64
N GLU A 139 3.22 5.05 30.05
CA GLU A 139 2.18 5.90 29.44
C GLU A 139 2.52 7.40 29.51
N THR A 140 3.38 7.81 30.45
CA THR A 140 3.79 9.21 30.63
C THR A 140 5.12 9.56 29.95
N SER A 141 5.75 8.59 29.29
CA SER A 141 7.06 8.76 28.65
C SER A 141 6.95 9.65 27.42
N LYS A 142 7.76 10.72 27.36
CA LYS A 142 7.72 11.66 26.24
C LYS A 142 8.62 11.22 25.09
N LYS A 143 8.18 11.47 23.85
CA LYS A 143 8.90 11.10 22.63
C LYS A 143 10.33 11.66 22.55
N GLU A 144 10.62 12.78 23.22
CA GLU A 144 11.94 13.42 23.25
C GLU A 144 12.92 12.76 24.25
N GLU A 145 12.44 11.90 25.13
CA GLU A 145 13.30 11.18 26.08
C GLU A 145 14.16 10.12 25.38
N SER A 146 15.30 9.78 25.98
CA SER A 146 16.31 8.91 25.34
C SER A 146 15.79 7.53 24.92
N ASN A 147 14.97 6.88 25.75
CA ASN A 147 14.43 5.55 25.46
C ASN A 147 13.32 5.61 24.39
N PRO A 148 12.25 6.43 24.55
CA PRO A 148 11.24 6.64 23.51
C PRO A 148 11.82 7.06 22.16
N ALA A 149 12.73 8.03 22.12
CA ALA A 149 13.36 8.49 20.88
C ALA A 149 14.14 7.37 20.17
N ALA A 150 14.88 6.56 20.93
CA ALA A 150 15.58 5.40 20.39
C ALA A 150 14.61 4.32 19.87
N TYR A 151 13.50 4.08 20.57
CA TYR A 151 12.45 3.16 20.14
C TYR A 151 11.78 3.63 18.84
N ILE A 152 11.39 4.90 18.76
CA ILE A 152 10.82 5.53 17.56
C ILE A 152 11.79 5.40 16.38
N ALA A 153 13.08 5.69 16.58
CA ALA A 153 14.09 5.62 15.53
C ALA A 153 14.25 4.22 14.95
N LYS A 154 14.28 3.17 15.80
CA LYS A 154 14.39 1.80 15.32
C LYS A 154 13.10 1.28 14.67
N VAL A 155 11.92 1.62 15.20
CA VAL A 155 10.64 1.27 14.55
C VAL A 155 10.57 1.88 13.16
N ARG A 156 10.95 3.16 13.02
CA ARG A 156 11.02 3.84 11.71
C ARG A 156 11.95 3.14 10.74
N HIS A 157 13.15 2.78 11.20
CA HIS A 157 14.08 2.02 10.36
C HIS A 157 13.47 0.69 9.88
N GLU A 158 12.87 -0.08 10.80
CA GLU A 158 12.28 -1.38 10.48
C GLU A 158 11.02 -1.27 9.63
N THR A 159 10.24 -0.20 9.74
CA THR A 159 9.15 0.12 8.81
C THR A 159 9.70 0.22 7.39
N LEU A 160 10.70 1.06 7.15
CA LEU A 160 11.30 1.22 5.82
C LEU A 160 11.94 -0.09 5.32
N ARG A 161 12.63 -0.83 6.20
CA ARG A 161 13.35 -2.05 5.84
C ARG A 161 12.42 -3.23 5.52
N VAL A 162 11.46 -3.49 6.40
CA VAL A 162 10.66 -4.73 6.40
C VAL A 162 9.32 -4.50 5.72
N SER A 163 8.54 -3.52 6.19
CA SER A 163 7.19 -3.30 5.65
C SER A 163 7.19 -2.68 4.26
N VAL A 164 8.24 -1.93 3.90
CA VAL A 164 8.40 -1.35 2.55
C VAL A 164 9.38 -2.17 1.70
N CYS A 165 10.68 -2.11 1.97
CA CYS A 165 11.68 -2.65 1.05
C CYS A 165 11.57 -4.17 0.88
N GLN A 166 11.60 -4.94 1.97
CA GLN A 166 11.54 -6.41 1.91
C GLN A 166 10.25 -6.91 1.26
N ARG A 167 9.13 -6.24 1.55
CA ARG A 167 7.84 -6.57 0.94
C ARG A 167 7.84 -6.37 -0.57
N LEU A 168 8.29 -5.21 -1.04
CA LEU A 168 8.37 -4.89 -2.47
C LEU A 168 9.42 -5.72 -3.21
N GLU A 169 10.55 -6.04 -2.58
CA GLU A 169 11.55 -6.94 -3.14
C GLU A 169 10.98 -8.34 -3.37
N GLY A 170 10.15 -8.84 -2.44
CA GLY A 170 9.40 -10.08 -2.61
C GLY A 170 8.45 -10.02 -3.81
N LEU A 171 7.65 -8.95 -3.92
CA LEU A 171 6.71 -8.73 -5.04
C LEU A 171 7.37 -8.58 -6.41
N LEU A 172 8.61 -8.09 -6.42
CA LEU A 172 9.37 -7.79 -7.63
C LEU A 172 10.45 -8.82 -7.91
N HIS A 173 10.54 -9.88 -7.09
CA HIS A 173 11.58 -10.90 -7.19
C HIS A 173 12.99 -10.31 -7.26
N ILE A 174 13.26 -9.31 -6.41
CA ILE A 174 14.59 -8.71 -6.23
C ILE A 174 15.31 -9.55 -5.18
N GLN A 175 16.46 -10.12 -5.53
CA GLN A 175 17.24 -10.95 -4.61
C GLN A 175 17.87 -10.07 -3.52
N PRO A 176 17.78 -10.47 -2.23
CA PRO A 176 18.42 -9.73 -1.16
C PRO A 176 19.95 -9.85 -1.26
N GLU A 177 20.67 -8.75 -1.00
CA GLU A 177 22.15 -8.75 -1.00
C GLU A 177 22.74 -9.71 0.05
N LYS A 178 22.01 -9.97 1.14
CA LYS A 178 22.37 -10.94 2.18
C LYS A 178 21.13 -11.73 2.62
N ALA A 179 21.18 -13.05 2.53
CA ALA A 179 20.13 -13.92 3.06
C ALA A 179 20.16 -13.86 4.60
N GLU A 180 19.04 -13.50 5.21
CA GLU A 180 18.88 -13.62 6.66
C GLU A 180 18.81 -15.12 7.03
N PRO A 181 19.53 -15.57 8.09
CA PRO A 181 19.52 -16.99 8.48
C PRO A 181 18.10 -17.42 8.86
N PRO A 182 17.70 -18.70 8.73
CA PRO A 182 16.38 -19.16 9.17
C PRO A 182 16.24 -19.10 10.70
N LEU A 183 15.06 -18.74 11.20
CA LEU A 183 14.75 -18.83 12.63
C LEU A 183 14.70 -20.30 13.07
N LYS A 184 15.31 -20.60 14.23
CA LYS A 184 15.14 -21.90 14.88
C LYS A 184 13.67 -22.01 15.30
N LYS A 185 12.96 -23.02 14.81
CA LYS A 185 11.56 -23.29 15.20
C LYS A 185 11.47 -23.45 16.72
N ILE A 186 10.80 -22.51 17.39
CA ILE A 186 10.48 -22.63 18.82
C ILE A 186 9.34 -23.65 18.92
N LYS A 187 9.55 -24.74 19.67
CA LYS A 187 8.46 -25.66 20.04
C LYS A 187 7.53 -24.89 20.96
N VAL A 188 6.35 -24.50 20.45
CA VAL A 188 5.27 -23.99 21.28
C VAL A 188 4.67 -25.20 22.02
N THR A 189 5.00 -25.36 23.29
CA THR A 189 4.26 -26.24 24.20
C THR A 189 2.90 -25.59 24.49
N PRO A 190 1.76 -26.28 24.33
CA PRO A 190 0.49 -25.79 24.83
C PRO A 190 0.55 -25.83 26.36
N ALA A 191 0.53 -24.67 27.00
CA ALA A 191 0.27 -24.54 28.42
C ALA A 191 -1.08 -23.85 28.60
N ASP A 192 -1.81 -24.32 29.60
CA ASP A 192 -3.08 -23.81 30.16
C ASP A 192 -4.38 -24.39 29.55
N GLU A 193 -4.62 -25.68 29.80
CA GLU A 193 -5.98 -26.15 30.11
C GLU A 193 -6.21 -26.07 31.63
N PRO A 194 -7.32 -25.50 32.12
CA PRO A 194 -7.61 -25.47 33.54
C PRO A 194 -8.05 -26.84 34.07
N ALA A 195 -7.47 -27.22 35.21
CA ALA A 195 -7.76 -28.42 35.98
C ALA A 195 -9.16 -28.39 36.61
N ASP A 196 -9.94 -29.45 36.40
CA ASP A 196 -10.63 -30.27 37.42
C ASP A 196 -11.87 -30.99 36.85
N ALA A 197 -11.90 -32.32 36.96
CA ALA A 197 -13.09 -33.12 37.31
C ALA A 197 -12.66 -34.55 37.73
N PRO A 198 -13.35 -35.18 38.70
CA PRO A 198 -12.76 -36.23 39.56
C PRO A 198 -12.84 -37.66 38.99
N GLU A 199 -11.89 -38.49 39.44
CA GLU A 199 -11.79 -39.93 39.19
C GLU A 199 -12.91 -40.76 39.85
N SER A 200 -13.25 -41.88 39.22
CA SER A 200 -13.92 -43.07 39.80
C SER A 200 -13.85 -44.26 38.81
N PRO A 201 -13.88 -45.54 39.25
CA PRO A 201 -12.66 -46.35 39.35
C PRO A 201 -12.58 -47.56 38.39
N ALA A 202 -11.41 -48.17 38.43
CA ALA A 202 -10.89 -49.31 37.67
C ALA A 202 -11.83 -50.51 37.41
N ALA A 203 -11.67 -51.09 36.23
CA ALA A 203 -11.87 -52.51 35.99
C ALA A 203 -10.69 -53.07 35.17
N ASN A 204 -10.07 -54.12 35.72
CA ASN A 204 -8.92 -54.86 35.21
C ASN A 204 -9.14 -55.52 33.84
N GLY A 205 -8.07 -55.58 33.05
CA GLY A 205 -7.70 -56.86 32.41
C GLY A 205 -7.26 -56.81 30.94
N THR A 206 -6.01 -57.24 30.76
CA THR A 206 -5.42 -58.00 29.64
C THR A 206 -4.57 -57.27 28.59
N ASN A 207 -3.37 -57.84 28.44
CA ASN A 207 -2.24 -57.44 27.61
C ASN A 207 -2.55 -57.57 26.10
N GLY A 208 -2.19 -56.52 25.35
CA GLY A 208 -2.05 -56.56 23.90
C GLY A 208 -1.00 -55.54 23.47
N SER A 209 0.14 -56.03 23.00
CA SER A 209 1.20 -55.25 22.36
C SER A 209 0.63 -54.52 21.13
N SER A 210 0.56 -53.19 21.15
CA SER A 210 0.32 -52.38 19.97
C SER A 210 1.29 -51.20 19.90
N THR A 211 2.04 -51.18 18.80
CA THR A 211 2.84 -50.06 18.30
C THR A 211 1.96 -48.82 18.17
N PRO A 212 2.36 -47.61 18.62
CA PRO A 212 1.59 -46.41 18.34
C PRO A 212 1.78 -46.03 16.87
N ALA A 213 0.68 -46.05 16.13
CA ALA A 213 0.61 -45.55 14.77
C ALA A 213 0.84 -44.03 14.77
N SER A 214 2.01 -43.59 14.32
CA SER A 214 2.21 -42.20 13.88
C SER A 214 1.64 -42.07 12.46
N VAL A 215 0.32 -41.98 12.35
CA VAL A 215 -0.30 -41.48 11.12
C VAL A 215 -0.25 -39.96 11.22
N HIS A 216 0.86 -39.38 10.76
CA HIS A 216 0.78 -38.05 10.18
C HIS A 216 -0.07 -38.20 8.93
N GLU A 217 -1.37 -37.96 9.09
CA GLU A 217 -2.28 -37.81 7.95
C GLU A 217 -1.71 -36.66 7.12
N TYR A 218 -1.25 -36.97 5.91
CA TYR A 218 -0.86 -35.95 4.95
C TYR A 218 -2.12 -35.15 4.63
N ASP A 219 -2.30 -34.03 5.32
CA ASP A 219 -3.37 -33.09 5.05
C ASP A 219 -3.05 -32.38 3.73
N ALA A 220 -3.41 -33.06 2.64
CA ALA A 220 -3.30 -32.56 1.29
C ALA A 220 -4.08 -31.24 1.15
N GLU A 221 -5.14 -31.04 1.92
CA GLU A 221 -5.97 -29.84 1.88
C GLU A 221 -5.31 -28.67 2.62
N ALA A 222 -4.67 -28.87 3.78
CA ALA A 222 -3.83 -27.85 4.42
C ALA A 222 -2.58 -27.52 3.56
N THR A 223 -2.00 -28.51 2.88
CA THR A 223 -0.85 -28.31 2.00
C THR A 223 -1.26 -27.57 0.71
N TYR A 224 -2.39 -27.94 0.12
CA TYR A 224 -2.97 -27.26 -1.04
C TYR A 224 -3.43 -25.85 -0.68
N ASN A 225 -4.10 -25.66 0.46
CA ASN A 225 -4.47 -24.35 0.99
C ASN A 225 -3.22 -23.51 1.30
N ALA A 226 -2.12 -24.08 1.79
CA ALA A 226 -0.87 -23.34 2.01
C ALA A 226 -0.19 -22.94 0.68
N LEU A 227 -0.23 -23.79 -0.34
CA LEU A 227 0.29 -23.48 -1.69
C LEU A 227 -0.59 -22.45 -2.42
N GLU A 228 -1.91 -22.56 -2.30
CA GLU A 228 -2.88 -21.65 -2.90
C GLU A 228 -2.98 -20.32 -2.11
N GLN A 229 -2.66 -20.31 -0.81
CA GLN A 229 -2.43 -19.09 -0.02
C GLN A 229 -1.09 -18.44 -0.33
N ALA A 230 -0.08 -19.20 -0.76
CA ALA A 230 1.21 -18.65 -1.19
C ALA A 230 1.13 -17.94 -2.56
N GLN A 231 0.13 -18.27 -3.40
CA GLN A 231 -0.06 -17.63 -4.71
C GLN A 231 -1.04 -16.44 -4.69
N TRP A 232 -1.87 -16.31 -3.65
CA TRP A 232 -2.87 -15.25 -3.54
C TRP A 232 -2.36 -14.05 -2.73
N ASP A 233 -2.03 -12.97 -3.42
CA ASP A 233 -1.59 -11.70 -2.84
C ASP A 233 -2.54 -10.56 -3.28
N PRO A 234 -3.58 -10.24 -2.48
CA PRO A 234 -4.60 -9.28 -2.87
C PRO A 234 -4.13 -7.82 -2.83
N PHE A 235 -2.93 -7.55 -2.31
CA PHE A 235 -2.44 -6.19 -2.08
C PHE A 235 -1.24 -5.82 -2.94
N ALA A 236 -0.77 -6.75 -3.78
CA ALA A 236 0.41 -6.56 -4.62
C ALA A 236 0.38 -5.25 -5.43
N ASP A 237 -0.69 -5.01 -6.20
CA ASP A 237 -0.81 -3.79 -7.02
C ASP A 237 -0.90 -2.52 -6.14
N VAL A 238 -1.72 -2.54 -5.08
CA VAL A 238 -1.88 -1.41 -4.17
C VAL A 238 -0.54 -1.02 -3.55
N ILE A 239 0.23 -1.99 -3.05
CA ILE A 239 1.57 -1.76 -2.47
C ILE A 239 2.50 -1.14 -3.51
N LYS A 240 2.55 -1.69 -4.73
CA LYS A 240 3.40 -1.17 -5.83
C LYS A 240 3.04 0.27 -6.20
N ARG A 241 1.75 0.59 -6.34
CA ARG A 241 1.30 1.96 -6.68
C ARG A 241 1.57 2.95 -5.55
N ARG A 242 1.24 2.58 -4.31
CA ARG A 242 1.45 3.43 -3.13
C ARG A 242 2.93 3.71 -2.91
N PHE A 243 3.81 2.75 -3.18
CA PHE A 243 5.25 2.99 -3.13
C PHE A 243 5.69 4.10 -4.09
N LEU A 244 5.20 4.08 -5.35
CA LEU A 244 5.51 5.13 -6.33
C LEU A 244 5.05 6.52 -5.86
N TRP A 245 3.95 6.57 -5.11
CA TRP A 245 3.41 7.81 -4.56
C TRP A 245 4.18 8.28 -3.32
N TYR A 246 4.54 7.38 -2.41
CA TYR A 246 5.21 7.73 -1.14
C TYR A 246 6.74 7.73 -1.22
N TYR A 247 7.31 7.48 -2.40
CA TYR A 247 8.76 7.44 -2.62
C TYR A 247 9.50 8.64 -2.01
N ASP A 248 9.00 9.86 -2.25
CA ASP A 248 9.63 11.08 -1.76
C ASP A 248 9.58 11.18 -0.23
N ALA A 249 8.50 10.70 0.39
CA ALA A 249 8.37 10.65 1.84
C ALA A 249 9.39 9.67 2.45
N TYR A 250 9.58 8.50 1.83
CA TYR A 250 10.59 7.54 2.28
C TYR A 250 12.01 8.08 2.16
N ILE A 251 12.35 8.71 1.02
CA ILE A 251 13.68 9.30 0.81
C ILE A 251 13.93 10.43 1.82
N ARG A 252 12.95 11.32 2.05
CA ARG A 252 13.04 12.37 3.07
C ARG A 252 13.26 11.77 4.47
N SER A 253 12.56 10.69 4.81
CA SER A 253 12.75 9.98 6.07
C SER A 253 14.17 9.41 6.19
N ILE A 254 14.70 8.78 5.14
CA ILE A 254 16.08 8.29 5.11
C ILE A 254 17.07 9.44 5.32
N ASP A 255 16.92 10.54 4.59
CA ASP A 255 17.85 11.67 4.66
C ASP A 255 17.88 12.27 6.07
N ASN A 256 16.71 12.54 6.65
CA ASN A 256 16.59 13.09 8.01
C ASN A 256 17.23 12.20 9.09
N PHE A 257 17.10 10.86 8.98
CA PHE A 257 17.56 9.94 10.01
C PHE A 257 18.97 9.40 9.78
N SER A 258 19.48 9.46 8.55
CA SER A 258 20.85 9.05 8.22
C SER A 258 21.91 9.92 8.90
N GLU A 259 21.60 11.19 9.17
CA GLU A 259 22.48 12.10 9.91
C GLU A 259 22.48 11.79 11.41
N ALA A 260 21.31 11.45 11.97
CA ALA A 260 21.13 11.20 13.40
C ALA A 260 21.57 9.80 13.83
N GLN A 261 21.46 8.79 12.95
CA GLN A 261 21.75 7.40 13.23
C GLN A 261 22.83 6.89 12.29
N ARG A 262 24.05 6.70 12.80
CA ARG A 262 25.17 6.21 12.01
C ARG A 262 24.94 4.75 11.58
N ASP A 263 25.10 4.48 10.28
CA ASP A 263 25.06 3.12 9.74
C ASP A 263 25.99 2.15 10.49
N GLY A 264 25.49 0.95 10.75
CA GLY A 264 26.17 -0.08 11.53
C GLY A 264 26.04 0.09 13.04
N THR A 265 25.36 1.13 13.54
CA THR A 265 25.04 1.26 14.97
C THR A 265 23.94 0.27 15.34
N ALA A 266 24.14 -0.49 16.42
CA ALA A 266 23.14 -1.45 16.91
C ALA A 266 21.92 -0.74 17.49
N PHE A 267 20.74 -1.35 17.34
CA PHE A 267 19.53 -0.85 18.00
C PHE A 267 19.68 -0.92 19.51
N LYS A 268 19.26 0.15 20.19
CA LYS A 268 19.11 0.12 21.65
C LYS A 268 17.96 -0.83 22.00
N ARG A 269 18.25 -1.82 22.85
CA ARG A 269 17.23 -2.68 23.45
C ARG A 269 16.48 -1.89 24.53
N MET A 270 15.17 -1.94 24.51
CA MET A 270 14.30 -1.36 25.54
C MET A 270 14.13 -2.32 26.71
N GLU A 271 13.81 -1.77 27.88
CA GLU A 271 13.65 -2.53 29.13
C GLU A 271 12.50 -3.54 29.08
N PHE A 272 11.56 -3.38 28.15
CA PHE A 272 10.43 -4.28 27.95
C PHE A 272 10.61 -5.25 26.76
N GLU A 273 11.83 -5.33 26.20
CA GLU A 273 12.14 -6.26 25.10
C GLU A 273 12.94 -7.47 25.57
N TYR A 274 12.28 -8.63 25.49
CA TYR A 274 12.86 -9.91 25.87
C TYR A 274 12.54 -10.97 24.80
N PRO A 275 13.51 -11.81 24.40
CA PRO A 275 13.24 -12.90 23.47
C PRO A 275 12.08 -13.79 23.97
N PRO A 276 11.18 -14.25 23.09
CA PRO A 276 11.22 -14.09 21.63
C PRO A 276 10.63 -12.75 21.11
N ASN A 277 10.13 -11.88 21.99
CA ASN A 277 9.49 -10.61 21.64
C ASN A 277 10.44 -9.40 21.77
N SER A 278 11.50 -9.41 20.98
CA SER A 278 12.52 -8.36 20.94
C SER A 278 12.76 -7.88 19.51
N MET A 279 13.33 -6.68 19.34
CA MET A 279 13.73 -6.16 18.04
C MET A 279 15.22 -5.80 18.04
N GLU A 280 16.03 -6.72 17.51
CA GLU A 280 17.48 -6.57 17.36
C GLU A 280 17.85 -6.26 15.92
N GLY A 281 18.92 -5.50 15.72
CA GLY A 281 19.36 -5.10 14.39
C GLY A 281 20.35 -3.95 14.44
N HIS A 282 20.66 -3.40 13.26
CA HIS A 282 21.53 -2.25 13.10
C HIS A 282 20.90 -1.26 12.11
N TYR A 283 21.18 0.02 12.30
CA TYR A 283 20.80 1.04 11.34
C TYR A 283 21.60 0.87 10.03
N GLY A 284 20.94 1.04 8.88
CA GLY A 284 21.51 0.89 7.54
C GLY A 284 20.82 1.77 6.51
N TYR A 285 20.74 3.08 6.77
CA TYR A 285 20.00 4.04 5.95
C TYR A 285 20.57 4.17 4.53
N LYS A 286 21.90 4.07 4.33
CA LYS A 286 22.47 4.09 2.97
C LYS A 286 22.03 2.89 2.15
N ASN A 287 21.98 1.71 2.76
CA ASN A 287 21.51 0.50 2.10
C ASN A 287 20.01 0.60 1.78
N LEU A 288 19.19 1.12 2.71
CA LEU A 288 17.77 1.38 2.45
C LEU A 288 17.55 2.31 1.26
N ARG A 289 18.35 3.38 1.12
CA ARG A 289 18.26 4.28 -0.04
C ARG A 289 18.48 3.53 -1.35
N SER A 290 19.56 2.76 -1.43
CA SER A 290 19.90 2.00 -2.64
C SER A 290 18.83 0.97 -3.00
N ARG A 291 18.23 0.33 -1.99
CA ARG A 291 17.11 -0.62 -2.17
C ARG A 291 15.87 0.09 -2.72
N MET A 292 15.49 1.24 -2.16
CA MET A 292 14.36 2.02 -2.68
C MET A 292 14.57 2.48 -4.12
N GLU A 293 15.76 2.97 -4.47
CA GLU A 293 16.11 3.35 -5.85
C GLU A 293 16.02 2.15 -6.80
N THR A 294 16.42 0.96 -6.35
CA THR A 294 16.34 -0.29 -7.12
C THR A 294 14.88 -0.72 -7.34
N ILE A 295 14.06 -0.64 -6.30
CA ILE A 295 12.61 -0.92 -6.36
C ILE A 295 11.92 0.04 -7.35
N LEU A 296 12.19 1.34 -7.24
CA LEU A 296 11.64 2.36 -8.14
C LEU A 296 11.99 2.05 -9.60
N LYS A 297 13.27 1.81 -9.90
CA LYS A 297 13.73 1.43 -11.25
C LYS A 297 13.06 0.17 -11.77
N ARG A 298 12.78 -0.81 -10.90
CA ARG A 298 12.11 -2.05 -11.30
C ARG A 298 10.63 -1.82 -11.61
N LEU A 299 9.94 -0.98 -10.85
CA LEU A 299 8.54 -0.63 -11.08
C LEU A 299 8.34 0.19 -12.35
N ASP A 300 9.28 1.09 -12.66
CA ASP A 300 9.32 1.80 -13.94
C ASP A 300 9.48 0.82 -15.11
N LYS A 301 10.45 -0.09 -15.04
CA LYS A 301 10.64 -1.14 -16.05
C LYS A 301 9.44 -2.07 -16.19
N GLU A 302 8.76 -2.38 -15.08
CA GLU A 302 7.53 -3.18 -15.11
C GLU A 302 6.45 -2.47 -15.94
N ALA A 303 6.22 -1.17 -15.71
CA ALA A 303 5.26 -0.38 -16.48
C ALA A 303 5.64 -0.29 -17.97
N GLU A 304 6.91 -0.03 -18.27
CA GLU A 304 7.43 -0.01 -19.66
C GLU A 304 7.24 -1.38 -20.35
N SER A 305 7.41 -2.48 -19.63
CA SER A 305 7.23 -3.83 -20.18
C SER A 305 5.79 -4.13 -20.59
N TRP A 306 4.79 -3.43 -20.02
CA TRP A 306 3.39 -3.60 -20.39
C TRP A 306 3.11 -3.18 -21.82
N GLU A 307 3.89 -2.26 -22.39
CA GLU A 307 3.78 -1.89 -23.80
C GLU A 307 4.06 -3.10 -24.70
N GLN A 308 5.15 -3.82 -24.43
CA GLN A 308 5.57 -4.98 -25.22
C GLN A 308 4.62 -6.16 -25.02
N GLN A 309 4.19 -6.41 -23.78
CA GLN A 309 3.21 -7.46 -23.46
C GLN A 309 1.85 -7.16 -24.10
N GLY A 310 1.41 -5.91 -24.05
CA GLY A 310 0.19 -5.44 -24.70
C GLY A 310 0.24 -5.56 -26.23
N ALA A 311 1.38 -5.24 -26.84
CA ALA A 311 1.58 -5.45 -28.28
C ALA A 311 1.45 -6.94 -28.66
N GLN A 312 1.96 -7.85 -27.83
CA GLN A 312 1.76 -9.28 -28.02
C GLN A 312 0.28 -9.67 -27.91
N GLN A 313 -0.45 -9.14 -26.93
CA GLN A 313 -1.90 -9.38 -26.80
C GLN A 313 -2.72 -8.88 -27.99
N VAL A 314 -2.26 -7.83 -28.68
CA VAL A 314 -2.86 -7.35 -29.93
C VAL A 314 -2.63 -8.35 -31.05
N VAL A 315 -1.41 -8.88 -31.18
CA VAL A 315 -1.08 -9.92 -32.17
C VAL A 315 -1.93 -11.17 -31.93
N ASP A 316 -2.09 -11.54 -30.66
CA ASP A 316 -2.87 -12.71 -30.24
C ASP A 316 -4.39 -12.48 -30.25
N ALA A 317 -4.84 -11.26 -30.62
CA ALA A 317 -6.24 -10.86 -30.68
C ALA A 317 -7.03 -11.18 -29.38
N THR A 318 -6.41 -10.96 -28.23
CA THR A 318 -7.05 -11.21 -26.93
C THR A 318 -8.30 -10.36 -26.75
N GLN A 319 -9.20 -10.82 -25.87
CA GLN A 319 -10.41 -10.08 -25.52
C GLN A 319 -10.10 -8.69 -24.95
N LEU A 320 -9.11 -8.60 -24.05
CA LEU A 320 -8.71 -7.33 -23.43
C LEU A 320 -8.18 -6.35 -24.48
N ALA A 321 -7.27 -6.77 -25.36
CA ALA A 321 -6.74 -5.92 -26.41
C ALA A 321 -7.84 -5.38 -27.35
N THR A 322 -8.78 -6.26 -27.72
CA THR A 322 -9.93 -5.88 -28.57
C THR A 322 -10.85 -4.89 -27.86
N GLN A 323 -11.15 -5.13 -26.59
CA GLN A 323 -11.99 -4.25 -25.77
C GLN A 323 -11.35 -2.87 -25.58
N LEU A 324 -10.06 -2.82 -25.22
CA LEU A 324 -9.34 -1.56 -25.04
C LEU A 324 -9.26 -0.76 -26.34
N ALA A 325 -9.01 -1.41 -27.48
CA ALA A 325 -8.99 -0.75 -28.78
C ALA A 325 -10.37 -0.15 -29.15
N PHE A 326 -11.46 -0.86 -28.85
CA PHE A 326 -12.82 -0.34 -29.07
C PHE A 326 -13.14 0.83 -28.12
N GLN A 327 -12.85 0.68 -26.83
CA GLN A 327 -13.03 1.75 -25.83
C GLN A 327 -12.23 2.99 -26.19
N PHE A 328 -10.99 2.85 -26.66
CA PHE A 328 -10.16 3.97 -27.08
C PHE A 328 -10.83 4.81 -28.16
N ARG A 329 -11.42 4.20 -29.20
CA ARG A 329 -12.10 4.96 -30.27
C ARG A 329 -13.25 5.82 -29.75
N GLN A 330 -13.99 5.32 -28.76
CA GLN A 330 -15.08 6.07 -28.13
C GLN A 330 -14.53 7.21 -27.26
N LEU A 331 -13.47 6.93 -26.49
CA LEU A 331 -12.82 7.92 -25.64
C LEU A 331 -12.12 9.00 -26.46
N GLU A 332 -11.51 8.66 -27.58
CA GLU A 332 -10.82 9.60 -28.47
C GLU A 332 -11.83 10.60 -29.03
N ALA A 333 -12.99 10.13 -29.50
CA ALA A 333 -14.07 11.01 -29.93
C ALA A 333 -14.61 11.90 -28.78
N LYS A 334 -14.74 11.35 -27.56
CA LYS A 334 -15.19 12.09 -26.37
C LYS A 334 -14.21 13.21 -26.01
N TRP A 335 -12.93 12.89 -25.93
CA TRP A 335 -11.89 13.77 -25.40
C TRP A 335 -11.34 14.75 -26.44
N ASN A 336 -11.05 14.30 -27.67
CA ASN A 336 -10.41 15.14 -28.68
C ASN A 336 -11.40 16.08 -29.39
N ASN A 337 -12.69 15.73 -29.45
CA ASN A 337 -13.71 16.54 -30.14
C ASN A 337 -14.69 17.23 -29.17
N GLY A 338 -14.61 16.94 -27.87
CA GLY A 338 -15.49 17.50 -26.85
C GLY A 338 -14.85 18.68 -26.10
N SER A 339 -15.69 19.49 -25.44
CA SER A 339 -15.24 20.42 -24.39
C SER A 339 -15.75 19.86 -23.06
N TYR A 340 -14.85 19.46 -22.15
CA TYR A 340 -15.22 18.85 -20.88
C TYR A 340 -14.85 19.77 -19.71
N ALA A 341 -15.86 20.30 -19.01
CA ALA A 341 -15.72 21.00 -17.73
C ALA A 341 -14.64 22.11 -17.65
N GLY A 342 -14.31 22.75 -18.78
CA GLY A 342 -13.29 23.82 -18.86
C GLY A 342 -11.87 23.35 -19.20
N SER A 343 -11.64 22.04 -19.21
CA SER A 343 -10.35 21.39 -19.47
C SER A 343 -10.37 20.69 -20.82
N HIS A 344 -9.31 20.85 -21.61
CA HIS A 344 -9.11 20.08 -22.83
C HIS A 344 -8.00 19.06 -22.57
N MET A 345 -8.29 17.77 -22.75
CA MET A 345 -7.27 16.73 -22.74
C MET A 345 -7.35 15.98 -24.05
N GLU A 346 -6.24 15.93 -24.78
CA GLU A 346 -6.12 15.08 -25.95
C GLU A 346 -5.55 13.72 -25.55
N ILE A 347 -6.13 12.67 -26.13
CA ILE A 347 -5.61 11.31 -25.99
C ILE A 347 -5.20 10.77 -27.35
N SER A 348 -4.09 10.04 -27.39
CA SER A 348 -3.59 9.41 -28.61
C SER A 348 -2.87 8.10 -28.30
N LEU A 349 -2.75 7.25 -29.33
CA LEU A 349 -1.94 6.03 -29.27
C LEU A 349 -0.61 6.28 -30.01
N PRO A 350 0.55 6.15 -29.36
CA PRO A 350 1.85 6.28 -30.02
C PRO A 350 2.01 5.25 -31.15
N ASN A 351 1.53 4.04 -30.90
CA ASN A 351 1.33 3.02 -31.89
C ASN A 351 -0.18 2.81 -32.08
N PRO A 352 -0.77 3.16 -33.24
CA PRO A 352 -2.22 3.04 -33.48
C PRO A 352 -2.80 1.63 -33.28
N ARG A 353 -1.95 0.60 -33.24
CA ARG A 353 -2.35 -0.80 -33.01
C ARG A 353 -2.28 -1.22 -31.55
N ASN A 354 -1.55 -0.49 -30.69
CA ASN A 354 -1.31 -0.89 -29.31
C ASN A 354 -2.11 -0.01 -28.32
N PRO A 355 -3.25 -0.48 -27.79
CA PRO A 355 -4.07 0.30 -26.88
C PRO A 355 -3.55 0.28 -25.43
N PHE A 356 -2.43 -0.38 -25.14
CA PHE A 356 -1.90 -0.51 -23.77
C PHE A 356 -1.03 0.67 -23.33
N VAL A 357 -0.74 1.62 -24.22
CA VAL A 357 -0.04 2.87 -23.89
C VAL A 357 -0.80 4.04 -24.51
N LEU A 358 -1.26 4.95 -23.66
CA LEU A 358 -1.89 6.19 -24.09
C LEU A 358 -0.94 7.36 -23.83
N HIS A 359 -0.82 8.23 -24.83
CA HIS A 359 -0.27 9.57 -24.65
C HIS A 359 -1.42 10.53 -24.34
N LEU A 360 -1.29 11.25 -23.24
CA LEU A 360 -2.26 12.23 -22.78
C LEU A 360 -1.61 13.61 -22.83
N THR A 361 -2.29 14.58 -23.45
CA THR A 361 -1.88 16.00 -23.45
C THR A 361 -2.96 16.81 -22.77
N LEU A 362 -2.71 17.24 -21.54
CA LEU A 362 -3.63 18.11 -20.80
C LEU A 362 -3.29 19.58 -21.08
N PHE A 363 -4.29 20.32 -21.54
CA PHE A 363 -4.24 21.77 -21.66
C PHE A 363 -4.87 22.38 -20.41
N GLY A 364 -4.10 23.17 -19.68
CA GLY A 364 -4.52 23.69 -18.38
C GLY A 364 -5.72 24.63 -18.48
N ASP A 365 -6.72 24.41 -17.63
CA ASP A 365 -7.93 25.23 -17.58
C ASP A 365 -7.59 26.68 -17.13
N PRO A 366 -8.09 27.70 -17.85
CA PRO A 366 -7.82 29.11 -17.55
C PRO A 366 -8.40 29.60 -16.21
N THR A 367 -9.35 28.87 -15.63
CA THR A 367 -9.99 29.14 -14.34
C THR A 367 -9.18 28.65 -13.15
N VAL A 368 -8.14 27.84 -13.37
CA VAL A 368 -7.24 27.34 -12.32
C VAL A 368 -5.81 27.86 -12.53
N ASN A 369 -4.89 27.49 -11.64
CA ASN A 369 -3.49 27.92 -11.68
C ASN A 369 -2.65 27.27 -12.80
N LEU A 370 -3.30 26.71 -13.83
CA LEU A 370 -2.68 25.99 -14.94
C LEU A 370 -2.87 26.69 -16.30
N ASP A 371 -3.47 27.89 -16.32
CA ASP A 371 -3.76 28.64 -17.55
C ASP A 371 -2.57 28.67 -18.53
N GLY A 372 -2.86 28.26 -19.78
CA GLY A 372 -1.90 28.22 -20.88
C GLY A 372 -0.82 27.14 -20.78
N GLY A 373 -0.86 26.28 -19.76
CA GLY A 373 0.05 25.14 -19.60
C GLY A 373 -0.30 23.97 -20.50
N ILE A 374 0.72 23.24 -20.97
CA ILE A 374 0.58 22.02 -21.77
C ILE A 374 1.36 20.90 -21.08
N PHE A 375 0.68 19.87 -20.59
CA PHE A 375 1.28 18.81 -19.81
C PHE A 375 1.13 17.46 -20.51
N ASN A 376 2.26 16.88 -20.94
CA ASN A 376 2.30 15.55 -21.55
C ASN A 376 2.48 14.47 -20.48
N MET A 377 1.77 13.37 -20.67
CA MET A 377 1.80 12.21 -19.79
C MET A 377 1.73 10.91 -20.60
N LYS A 378 2.33 9.86 -20.06
CA LYS A 378 2.13 8.48 -20.50
C LYS A 378 1.29 7.72 -19.49
N MET A 379 0.24 7.08 -19.96
CA MET A 379 -0.56 6.12 -19.19
C MET A 379 -0.26 4.71 -19.71
N TYR A 380 0.34 3.89 -18.85
CA TYR A 380 0.59 2.48 -19.10
C TYR A 380 -0.56 1.66 -18.53
N ILE A 381 -1.26 0.92 -19.41
CA ILE A 381 -2.33 0.00 -19.03
C ILE A 381 -1.72 -1.41 -18.92
N PRO A 382 -1.92 -2.11 -17.80
CA PRO A 382 -1.31 -3.42 -17.60
C PRO A 382 -2.02 -4.52 -18.41
N PRO A 383 -1.31 -5.60 -18.79
CA PRO A 383 -1.84 -6.70 -19.58
C PRO A 383 -2.90 -7.56 -18.86
N ASP A 384 -3.07 -7.40 -17.55
CA ASP A 384 -4.05 -8.06 -16.69
C ASP A 384 -5.11 -7.08 -16.16
N PHE A 385 -5.25 -5.89 -16.77
CA PHE A 385 -6.30 -4.93 -16.41
C PHE A 385 -7.68 -5.61 -16.44
N PRO A 386 -8.54 -5.42 -15.39
CA PRO A 386 -8.42 -4.45 -14.31
C PRO A 386 -7.80 -4.95 -12.99
N SER A 387 -7.26 -6.18 -12.95
CA SER A 387 -6.65 -6.72 -11.73
C SER A 387 -5.47 -5.88 -11.23
N THR A 388 -4.62 -5.45 -12.17
CA THR A 388 -3.61 -4.41 -11.94
C THR A 388 -4.13 -3.09 -12.50
N GLN A 389 -3.85 -1.98 -11.81
CA GLN A 389 -4.36 -0.67 -12.18
C GLN A 389 -3.36 0.12 -13.06
N PRO A 390 -3.81 0.94 -14.02
CA PRO A 390 -2.94 1.75 -14.86
C PRO A 390 -2.03 2.72 -14.09
N ARG A 391 -0.82 2.92 -14.62
CA ARG A 391 0.18 3.84 -14.06
C ARG A 391 0.38 5.03 -14.98
N VAL A 392 0.40 6.22 -14.40
CA VAL A 392 0.55 7.49 -15.14
C VAL A 392 1.85 8.16 -14.74
N LYS A 393 2.66 8.52 -15.75
CA LYS A 393 3.93 9.23 -15.59
C LYS A 393 3.89 10.54 -16.37
N MET A 394 4.18 11.64 -15.69
CA MET A 394 4.36 12.95 -16.30
C MET A 394 5.62 12.94 -17.15
N GLU A 395 5.50 13.34 -18.41
CA GLU A 395 6.65 13.62 -19.28
C GLU A 395 7.07 15.08 -19.17
N THR A 396 6.09 15.97 -18.99
CA THR A 396 6.32 17.39 -18.72
C THR A 396 6.39 17.63 -17.22
N PRO A 397 7.48 18.20 -16.68
CA PRO A 397 7.58 18.54 -15.26
C PRO A 397 6.46 19.47 -14.81
N ILE A 398 5.91 19.24 -13.62
CA ILE A 398 4.89 20.08 -13.01
C ILE A 398 5.14 20.22 -11.51
N PHE A 399 4.96 21.43 -10.97
CA PHE A 399 5.07 21.66 -9.54
C PHE A 399 3.72 21.36 -8.86
N HIS A 400 3.43 20.08 -8.60
CA HIS A 400 2.10 19.65 -8.17
C HIS A 400 2.13 18.67 -6.98
N HIS A 401 1.23 18.84 -6.02
CA HIS A 401 1.22 18.04 -4.77
C HIS A 401 0.90 16.55 -4.95
N ARG A 402 0.28 16.18 -6.07
CA ARG A 402 -0.05 14.79 -6.44
C ARG A 402 0.95 14.15 -7.42
N VAL A 403 2.04 14.84 -7.75
CA VAL A 403 3.06 14.34 -8.67
C VAL A 403 4.34 14.15 -7.89
N SER A 404 4.89 12.93 -7.91
CA SER A 404 6.15 12.64 -7.24
C SER A 404 7.32 13.28 -7.97
N SER A 405 8.47 13.40 -7.30
CA SER A 405 9.70 13.92 -7.90
C SER A 405 10.14 13.14 -9.15
N ASN A 406 9.71 11.88 -9.29
CA ASN A 406 9.98 11.01 -10.44
C ASN A 406 8.85 11.03 -11.49
N GLY A 407 7.86 11.91 -11.34
CA GLY A 407 6.78 12.12 -12.30
C GLY A 407 5.59 11.19 -12.16
N HIS A 408 5.52 10.33 -11.13
CA HIS A 408 4.34 9.46 -10.94
C HIS A 408 3.15 10.27 -10.41
N LEU A 409 2.01 10.16 -11.09
CA LEU A 409 0.78 10.83 -10.68
C LEU A 409 -0.03 9.95 -9.71
N CYS A 410 -0.47 10.56 -8.61
CA CYS A 410 -1.49 10.00 -7.72
C CYS A 410 -2.88 10.47 -8.12
N TYR A 411 -3.76 9.52 -8.38
CA TYR A 411 -5.15 9.77 -8.75
C TYR A 411 -6.03 8.60 -8.28
N PHE A 412 -7.34 8.87 -8.16
CA PHE A 412 -8.32 7.92 -7.62
C PHE A 412 -9.52 7.84 -8.57
N PRO A 413 -9.62 6.80 -9.43
CA PRO A 413 -10.78 6.60 -10.28
C PRO A 413 -12.02 6.29 -9.42
N THR A 414 -13.21 6.65 -9.92
CA THR A 414 -14.48 6.24 -9.30
C THR A 414 -14.79 4.78 -9.59
N LYS A 415 -14.35 4.29 -10.76
CA LYS A 415 -14.46 2.90 -11.19
C LYS A 415 -13.10 2.42 -11.70
N GLU A 416 -12.50 1.50 -10.95
CA GLU A 416 -11.15 0.97 -11.20
C GLU A 416 -11.09 0.03 -12.42
N ASP A 417 -12.24 -0.41 -12.95
CA ASP A 417 -12.36 -1.28 -14.11
C ASP A 417 -12.68 -0.55 -15.43
N GLU A 418 -12.81 0.78 -15.40
CA GLU A 418 -13.15 1.60 -16.56
C GLU A 418 -12.07 2.63 -16.89
N ILE A 419 -11.34 2.47 -18.00
CA ILE A 419 -10.29 3.43 -18.45
C ILE A 419 -10.81 4.87 -18.53
N GLY A 420 -12.07 5.09 -18.93
CA GLY A 420 -12.68 6.41 -18.93
C GLY A 420 -12.69 7.07 -17.54
N SER A 421 -12.95 6.31 -16.48
CA SER A 421 -12.93 6.81 -15.09
C SER A 421 -11.52 7.17 -14.64
N HIS A 422 -10.50 6.45 -15.11
CA HIS A 422 -9.10 6.82 -14.89
C HIS A 422 -8.77 8.17 -15.54
N LEU A 423 -9.16 8.37 -16.80
CA LEU A 423 -8.94 9.64 -17.52
C LEU A 423 -9.61 10.81 -16.81
N ASP A 424 -10.87 10.66 -16.40
CA ASP A 424 -11.59 11.69 -15.63
C ASP A 424 -10.85 12.01 -14.31
N ALA A 425 -10.37 11.00 -13.59
CA ALA A 425 -9.66 11.17 -12.33
C ALA A 425 -8.26 11.79 -12.48
N ILE A 426 -7.57 11.57 -13.60
CA ILE A 426 -6.28 12.22 -13.93
C ILE A 426 -6.49 13.73 -14.04
N VAL A 427 -7.48 14.17 -14.81
CA VAL A 427 -7.80 15.60 -14.99
C VAL A 427 -8.16 16.23 -13.64
N VAL A 428 -9.09 15.64 -12.90
CA VAL A 428 -9.50 16.13 -11.57
C VAL A 428 -8.31 16.23 -10.61
N SER A 429 -7.34 15.30 -10.70
CA SER A 429 -6.17 15.28 -9.83
C SER A 429 -5.16 16.38 -10.17
N ILE A 430 -4.87 16.63 -11.45
CA ILE A 430 -3.90 17.65 -11.86
C ILE A 430 -4.44 19.06 -11.67
N GLU A 431 -5.73 19.26 -11.92
CA GLU A 431 -6.36 20.58 -11.77
C GLU A 431 -6.61 20.97 -10.32
N ASP A 432 -6.41 20.04 -9.38
CA ASP A 432 -6.50 20.28 -7.94
C ASP A 432 -7.83 20.94 -7.54
N ARG A 433 -8.94 20.54 -8.19
CA ARG A 433 -10.28 21.05 -7.88
C ARG A 433 -10.83 20.52 -6.55
N ILE A 434 -10.13 19.55 -5.95
CA ILE A 434 -10.52 18.92 -4.68
C ILE A 434 -10.11 19.84 -3.52
N ALA A 435 -11.11 20.40 -2.83
CA ALA A 435 -10.89 21.32 -1.71
C ALA A 435 -10.61 20.62 -0.37
N SER A 436 -10.84 19.31 -0.27
CA SER A 436 -10.65 18.54 0.96
C SER A 436 -9.22 18.04 1.11
N PHE A 437 -8.65 18.22 2.31
CA PHE A 437 -7.39 17.60 2.69
C PHE A 437 -7.50 16.07 2.58
N ASP A 438 -6.51 15.47 1.94
CA ASP A 438 -6.42 14.03 1.78
C ASP A 438 -5.02 13.55 2.15
N PRO A 439 -4.84 12.92 3.33
CA PRO A 439 -3.52 12.42 3.76
C PRO A 439 -2.98 11.32 2.82
N ARG A 440 -3.86 10.68 2.03
CA ARG A 440 -3.49 9.63 1.07
C ARG A 440 -2.73 10.20 -0.13
N ALA A 441 -2.90 11.49 -0.41
CA ALA A 441 -2.31 12.21 -1.54
C ALA A 441 -1.02 12.98 -1.17
N MET A 442 -0.38 12.63 -0.04
CA MET A 442 0.93 13.13 0.37
C MET A 442 2.05 12.53 -0.51
N VAL A 443 2.03 12.84 -1.80
CA VAL A 443 2.97 12.29 -2.79
C VAL A 443 4.32 12.97 -2.69
N ASN A 444 4.30 14.30 -2.75
CA ASN A 444 5.49 15.13 -2.64
C ASN A 444 5.37 15.98 -1.36
N PRO A 445 6.10 15.63 -0.27
CA PRO A 445 5.94 16.29 1.03
C PRO A 445 6.17 17.81 1.02
N GLU A 446 7.12 18.32 0.22
CA GLU A 446 7.40 19.76 0.14
C GLU A 446 6.20 20.51 -0.48
N THR A 447 5.75 20.05 -1.65
CA THR A 447 4.61 20.66 -2.35
C THR A 447 3.31 20.51 -1.56
N PHE A 448 3.12 19.37 -0.87
CA PHE A 448 1.96 19.11 -0.04
C PHE A 448 1.92 20.05 1.17
N GLU A 449 3.04 20.26 1.85
CA GLU A 449 3.15 21.24 2.94
C GLU A 449 2.85 22.67 2.44
N LEU A 450 3.29 23.02 1.23
CA LEU A 450 2.96 24.33 0.66
C LEU A 450 1.46 24.47 0.34
N ARG A 451 0.82 23.40 -0.15
CA ARG A 451 -0.61 23.41 -0.50
C ARG A 451 -1.53 23.44 0.72
N TRP A 452 -1.14 22.77 1.80
CA TRP A 452 -2.00 22.54 2.97
C TRP A 452 -1.54 23.26 4.25
N GLY A 453 -0.33 23.82 4.28
CA GLY A 453 0.24 24.48 5.46
C GLY A 453 -0.18 25.94 5.70
N GLY A 454 -1.40 26.32 5.28
CA GLY A 454 -1.98 27.66 5.47
C GLY A 454 -1.89 28.59 4.26
N ASP A 455 -2.55 29.75 4.35
CA ASP A 455 -2.81 30.63 3.20
C ASP A 455 -1.54 31.21 2.56
N ASP A 456 -0.56 31.59 3.36
CA ASP A 456 0.68 32.18 2.83
C ASP A 456 1.55 31.15 2.10
N LYS A 457 1.65 29.94 2.65
CA LYS A 457 2.28 28.81 1.96
C LYS A 457 1.52 28.44 0.68
N ARG A 458 0.17 28.47 0.72
CA ARG A 458 -0.67 28.19 -0.46
C ARG A 458 -0.49 29.22 -1.57
N LYS A 459 -0.27 30.50 -1.23
CA LYS A 459 0.11 31.53 -2.23
C LYS A 459 1.43 31.19 -2.92
N VAL A 460 2.41 30.67 -2.18
CA VAL A 460 3.70 30.20 -2.74
C VAL A 460 3.47 29.00 -3.65
N TYR A 461 2.69 28.01 -3.22
CA TYR A 461 2.30 26.86 -4.05
C TYR A 461 1.68 27.32 -5.38
N ASN A 462 0.63 28.14 -5.33
CA ASN A 462 -0.07 28.63 -6.52
C ASN A 462 0.86 29.39 -7.47
N ARG A 463 1.81 30.18 -6.94
CA ARG A 463 2.80 30.88 -7.75
C ARG A 463 3.76 29.93 -8.46
N LYS A 464 4.28 28.93 -7.74
CA LYS A 464 5.17 27.90 -8.31
C LYS A 464 4.43 27.03 -9.35
N LEU A 465 3.17 26.67 -9.09
CA LEU A 465 2.32 25.92 -10.01
C LEU A 465 2.10 26.69 -11.33
N ARG A 466 1.70 27.97 -11.26
CA ARG A 466 1.58 28.83 -12.46
C ARG A 466 2.88 28.96 -13.23
N ARG A 467 4.01 29.05 -12.52
CA ARG A 467 5.33 29.09 -13.16
C ARG A 467 5.61 27.80 -13.92
N SER A 468 5.30 26.63 -13.35
CA SER A 468 5.46 25.36 -14.06
C SER A 468 4.55 25.25 -15.30
N ALA A 469 3.35 25.83 -15.27
CA ALA A 469 2.48 25.95 -16.45
C ALA A 469 3.07 26.87 -17.54
N GLN A 470 3.75 27.95 -17.16
CA GLN A 470 4.44 28.81 -18.13
C GLN A 470 5.68 28.11 -18.72
N GLU A 471 6.42 27.36 -17.90
CA GLU A 471 7.63 26.63 -18.32
C GLU A 471 7.27 25.46 -19.26
N SER A 472 6.17 24.75 -18.99
CA SER A 472 5.73 23.62 -19.84
C SER A 472 5.45 24.03 -21.29
N ARG A 473 4.94 25.25 -21.49
CA ARG A 473 4.77 25.85 -22.82
C ARG A 473 6.11 26.13 -23.52
N LEU A 474 7.15 26.51 -22.78
CA LEU A 474 8.46 26.89 -23.33
C LEU A 474 9.32 25.69 -23.72
N GLU A 475 9.16 24.55 -23.06
CA GLU A 475 9.84 23.30 -23.42
C GLU A 475 9.42 22.78 -24.81
N LEU A 476 8.26 23.22 -25.30
CA LEU A 476 7.74 22.93 -26.64
C LEU A 476 8.17 23.98 -27.70
N ASP A 477 8.99 24.99 -27.35
CA ASP A 477 9.57 25.92 -28.32
C ASP A 477 10.64 25.18 -29.16
N PRO A 478 10.46 25.08 -30.50
CA PRO A 478 11.42 24.41 -31.39
C PRO A 478 12.84 24.96 -31.32
N ARG A 479 13.03 26.20 -30.82
CA ARG A 479 14.35 26.82 -30.64
C ARG A 479 15.11 26.30 -29.41
N LYS A 480 14.43 25.64 -28.47
CA LYS A 480 15.00 25.07 -27.23
C LYS A 480 14.82 23.55 -27.11
N ALA A 481 13.90 22.96 -27.87
CA ALA A 481 13.64 21.51 -27.88
C ALA A 481 14.71 20.72 -28.65
N GLN A 482 15.94 20.68 -28.15
CA GLN A 482 17.01 19.82 -28.70
C GLN A 482 16.97 18.38 -28.14
N ARG A 483 15.93 17.98 -27.39
CA ARG A 483 15.94 16.70 -26.65
C ARG A 483 14.62 15.91 -26.57
N THR A 484 13.54 16.32 -27.22
CA THR A 484 12.25 15.61 -27.19
C THR A 484 11.90 15.00 -28.55
N ASP A 485 11.29 13.81 -28.50
CA ASP A 485 10.92 13.00 -29.66
C ASP A 485 10.25 13.84 -30.76
N THR A 486 10.85 13.78 -31.95
CA THR A 486 10.50 14.56 -33.15
C THR A 486 9.03 14.44 -33.57
N TRP A 487 8.31 13.41 -33.11
CA TRP A 487 6.91 13.18 -33.45
C TRP A 487 5.95 14.15 -32.72
N VAL A 488 6.13 14.40 -31.42
CA VAL A 488 5.28 15.31 -30.63
C VAL A 488 5.37 16.75 -31.15
N LEU A 489 6.60 17.18 -31.45
CA LEU A 489 6.85 18.47 -32.10
C LEU A 489 6.22 18.53 -33.51
N SER A 490 6.24 17.43 -34.28
CA SER A 490 5.65 17.43 -35.62
C SER A 490 4.13 17.58 -35.61
N THR A 491 3.44 16.95 -34.66
CA THR A 491 1.98 17.02 -34.51
C THR A 491 1.54 18.42 -34.05
N ILE A 492 2.28 19.03 -33.11
CA ILE A 492 2.02 20.39 -32.62
C ILE A 492 2.32 21.44 -33.72
N LEU A 493 3.43 21.30 -34.45
CA LEU A 493 3.82 22.22 -35.53
C LEU A 493 2.90 22.13 -36.75
N GLN A 494 2.31 20.96 -37.03
CA GLN A 494 1.29 20.84 -38.08
C GLN A 494 0.00 21.61 -37.73
N ARG A 495 -0.39 21.65 -36.45
CA ARG A 495 -1.64 22.31 -36.02
C ARG A 495 -1.47 23.81 -35.77
N LEU A 496 -0.32 24.28 -35.31
CA LEU A 496 -0.01 25.72 -35.21
C LEU A 496 0.08 26.42 -36.57
N LYS A 497 0.18 25.67 -37.68
CA LYS A 497 0.06 26.20 -39.05
C LYS A 497 -1.37 26.18 -39.58
N ALA A 498 -2.31 25.55 -38.88
CA ALA A 498 -3.71 25.37 -39.30
C ALA A 498 -4.69 26.31 -38.57
N THR A 499 -4.21 27.02 -37.55
CA THR A 499 -4.75 28.27 -36.98
C THR A 499 -4.00 29.45 -37.57
#